data_AF-A0A2W5EJX1-F1
#
_entry.id   AF-A0A2W5EJX1-F1
#
_cell.length_a   1.000
_cell.length_b   1.000
_cell.length_c   1.000
_cell.angle_alpha   90.00
_cell.angle_beta   90.00
_cell.angle_gamma   90.00
#
_symmetry.space_group_name_H-M   'P 1'
#
loop_
_entity.id
_entity.type
_entity.pdbx_description
1 polymer ?
#
loop_
_entity_poly.entity_id
_entity_poly.type
_entity_poly.pdbx_seq_one_letter_code
_entity_poly.pdbx_strand_id
1 'polypeptide(L)'
;MHLCGMQEPIAMETFRVAPRPARSAMIRSALKHHVSRVTLEETSTVLGALKRLEKLSAMRNEIAHGHVSNVSVSADGVLTMRGNFLTSTLSPSGLLASREDNKKYAHTALEIDEWRDKVRDQRGRIMDVWEAIVMRDQDARRQLENRSS
;
A
#
# COMPACT_ATOMS: atom_id res chain seq x y z
N MET A 1 25.80 6.42 -25.17
CA MET A 1 24.52 5.76 -25.47
C MET A 1 23.42 6.66 -24.92
N HIS A 2 22.69 7.35 -25.81
CA HIS A 2 21.70 8.37 -25.44
C HIS A 2 20.43 7.70 -24.89
N LEU A 3 20.08 7.99 -23.64
CA LEU A 3 18.85 7.50 -22.97
C LEU A 3 17.62 8.39 -23.21
N CYS A 4 17.74 9.44 -24.04
CA CYS A 4 16.62 10.27 -24.45
C CYS A 4 15.90 9.64 -25.65
N GLY A 5 14.95 8.73 -25.43
CA GLY A 5 14.13 8.22 -26.54
C GLY A 5 13.35 6.93 -26.30
N MET A 6 13.62 6.20 -25.22
CA MET A 6 12.76 5.07 -24.87
C MET A 6 11.51 5.58 -24.16
N GLN A 7 10.38 5.63 -24.87
CA GLN A 7 9.04 5.57 -24.27
C GLN A 7 8.97 4.38 -23.29
N GLU A 8 8.09 4.47 -22.29
CA GLU A 8 8.15 3.74 -21.01
C GLU A 8 7.35 2.40 -20.94
N PRO A 9 7.80 1.26 -21.52
CA PRO A 9 7.37 -0.06 -21.04
C PRO A 9 8.27 -0.55 -19.91
N ILE A 10 9.60 -0.32 -19.97
CA ILE A 10 10.55 -0.85 -18.99
C ILE A 10 10.34 -0.24 -17.60
N ALA A 11 10.09 1.08 -17.50
CA ALA A 11 9.90 1.74 -16.20
C ALA A 11 8.63 1.25 -15.50
N MET A 12 7.55 1.06 -16.26
CA MET A 12 6.27 0.59 -15.74
C MET A 12 6.31 -0.91 -15.39
N GLU A 13 6.95 -1.74 -16.22
CA GLU A 13 7.19 -3.15 -15.91
C GLU A 13 8.07 -3.32 -14.67
N THR A 14 9.17 -2.57 -14.59
CA THR A 14 10.07 -2.53 -13.43
C THR A 14 9.31 -2.11 -12.18
N PHE A 15 8.47 -1.08 -12.26
CA PHE A 15 7.65 -0.66 -11.14
C PHE A 15 6.65 -1.75 -10.72
N ARG A 16 6.01 -2.45 -11.67
CA ARG A 16 5.02 -3.50 -11.37
C ARG A 16 5.62 -4.70 -10.66
N VAL A 17 6.83 -5.12 -11.06
CA VAL A 17 7.52 -6.27 -10.45
C VAL A 17 8.35 -5.89 -9.22
N ALA A 18 8.58 -4.60 -8.98
CA ALA A 18 9.39 -4.14 -7.87
C ALA A 18 8.76 -4.46 -6.50
N PRO A 19 9.60 -4.89 -5.52
CA PRO A 19 9.19 -5.00 -4.13
C PRO A 19 8.57 -3.70 -3.61
N ARG A 20 7.62 -3.79 -2.69
CA ARG A 20 6.91 -2.62 -2.15
C ARG A 20 7.84 -1.51 -1.64
N PRO A 21 8.91 -1.78 -0.87
CA PRO A 21 9.82 -0.72 -0.42
C PRO A 21 10.47 0.02 -1.60
N ALA A 22 10.86 -0.72 -2.65
CA ALA A 22 11.41 -0.14 -3.86
C ALA A 22 10.38 0.72 -4.60
N ARG A 23 9.12 0.26 -4.73
CA ARG A 23 8.04 1.07 -5.31
C ARG A 23 7.81 2.38 -4.55
N SER A 24 7.76 2.32 -3.21
CA SER A 24 7.63 3.53 -2.39
C SER A 24 8.81 4.49 -2.59
N ALA A 25 10.03 3.96 -2.72
CA ALA A 25 11.22 4.77 -3.01
C ALA A 25 11.17 5.39 -4.41
N MET A 26 10.73 4.64 -5.41
CA MET A 26 10.54 5.14 -6.78
C MET A 26 9.53 6.30 -6.81
N ILE A 27 8.38 6.18 -6.12
CA ILE A 27 7.39 7.27 -6.04
C ILE A 27 7.99 8.50 -5.35
N ARG A 28 8.68 8.32 -4.21
CA ARG A 28 9.32 9.43 -3.48
C ARG A 28 10.38 10.12 -4.35
N SER A 29 11.17 9.35 -5.09
CA SER A 29 12.17 9.87 -6.02
C SER A 29 11.52 10.64 -7.17
N ALA A 30 10.45 10.11 -7.77
CA ALA A 30 9.70 10.79 -8.83
C ALA A 30 9.14 12.13 -8.36
N LEU A 31 8.52 12.19 -7.18
CA LEU A 31 8.02 13.44 -6.59
C LEU A 31 9.15 14.47 -6.37
N LYS A 32 10.35 14.02 -6.01
CA LYS A 32 11.52 14.89 -5.80
C LYS A 32 12.13 15.40 -7.10
N HIS A 33 12.16 14.59 -8.16
CA HIS A 33 12.78 14.97 -9.44
C HIS A 33 11.83 15.72 -10.37
N HIS A 34 10.52 15.52 -10.21
CA HIS A 34 9.49 16.14 -11.03
C HIS A 34 8.61 17.12 -10.23
N VAL A 35 9.22 17.87 -9.30
CA VAL A 35 8.51 18.84 -8.44
C VAL A 35 7.73 19.88 -9.25
N SER A 36 8.17 20.24 -10.45
CA SER A 36 7.45 21.18 -11.33
C SER A 36 6.12 20.64 -11.86
N ARG A 37 5.88 19.33 -11.79
CA ARG A 37 4.66 18.67 -12.30
C ARG A 37 3.61 18.39 -11.23
N VAL A 38 3.96 18.58 -9.96
CA VAL A 38 3.13 18.26 -8.80
C VAL A 38 3.01 19.44 -7.86
N THR A 39 1.85 19.63 -7.26
CA THR A 39 1.68 20.66 -6.23
C THR A 39 2.25 20.18 -4.89
N LEU A 40 2.48 21.11 -3.97
CA LEU A 40 2.90 20.78 -2.60
C LEU A 40 1.83 19.97 -1.86
N GLU A 41 0.55 20.28 -2.10
CA GLU A 41 -0.59 19.56 -1.52
C GLU A 41 -0.68 18.11 -2.03
N GLU A 42 -0.51 17.92 -3.33
CA GLU A 42 -0.46 16.59 -3.96
C GLU A 42 0.72 15.77 -3.44
N THR A 43 1.88 16.40 -3.35
CA THR A 43 3.09 15.77 -2.78
C THR A 43 2.82 15.34 -1.33
N SER A 44 2.24 16.20 -0.51
CA SER A 44 1.87 15.89 0.87
C SER A 44 0.87 14.74 0.94
N THR A 45 -0.16 14.74 0.09
CA THR A 45 -1.17 13.68 0.00
C THR A 45 -0.54 12.32 -0.32
N VAL A 46 0.32 12.25 -1.34
CA VAL A 46 0.97 10.99 -1.74
C VAL A 46 1.92 10.51 -0.64
N LEU A 47 2.75 11.39 -0.07
CA LEU A 47 3.68 11.02 1.00
C LEU A 47 2.93 10.55 2.26
N GLY A 48 1.83 11.21 2.61
CA GLY A 48 0.94 10.82 3.70
C GLY A 48 0.32 9.44 3.48
N ALA A 49 -0.19 9.19 2.27
CA ALA A 49 -0.76 7.91 1.88
C ALA A 49 0.29 6.77 1.93
N LEU A 50 1.50 7.00 1.41
CA LEU A 50 2.60 6.03 1.49
C LEU A 50 2.95 5.68 2.94
N LYS A 51 3.02 6.67 3.84
CA LYS A 51 3.29 6.44 5.27
C LYS A 51 2.18 5.63 5.94
N ARG A 52 0.91 5.85 5.58
CA ARG A 52 -0.22 5.07 6.11
C ARG A 52 -0.19 3.64 5.58
N LEU A 53 0.09 3.43 4.30
CA LEU A 53 0.28 2.10 3.70
C LEU A 53 1.46 1.34 4.33
N GLU A 54 2.50 2.04 4.77
CA GLU A 54 3.61 1.43 5.51
C GLU A 54 3.15 0.87 6.86
N LYS A 55 2.36 1.64 7.63
CA LYS A 55 1.78 1.19 8.90
C LYS A 55 0.86 -0.03 8.74
N LEU A 56 0.11 -0.10 7.64
CA LEU A 56 -0.80 -1.22 7.35
C LEU A 56 -0.09 -2.53 6.96
N SER A 57 1.25 -2.53 6.87
CA SER A 57 1.99 -3.69 6.36
C SER A 57 2.28 -4.79 7.36
N ALA A 58 2.23 -4.48 8.66
CA ALA A 58 2.31 -5.51 9.70
C ALA A 58 1.15 -6.51 9.56
N MET A 59 -0.08 -6.00 9.57
CA MET A 59 -1.29 -6.81 9.38
C MET A 59 -1.32 -7.54 8.04
N ARG A 60 -0.75 -6.96 6.97
CA ARG A 60 -0.57 -7.67 5.69
C ARG A 60 0.29 -8.92 5.84
N ASN A 61 1.40 -8.83 6.57
CA ASN A 61 2.31 -9.97 6.77
C ASN A 61 1.65 -11.03 7.65
N GLU A 62 0.91 -10.61 8.67
CA GLU A 62 0.10 -11.51 9.50
C GLU A 62 -0.97 -12.23 8.68
N ILE A 63 -1.63 -11.56 7.73
CA ILE A 63 -2.58 -12.18 6.79
C ILE A 63 -1.87 -13.13 5.81
N ALA A 64 -0.78 -12.69 5.18
CA ALA A 64 -0.08 -13.46 4.16
C ALA A 64 0.57 -14.74 4.71
N HIS A 65 0.96 -14.74 5.99
CA HIS A 65 1.57 -15.86 6.69
C HIS A 65 0.65 -16.42 7.78
N GLY A 66 -0.61 -16.02 7.79
CA GLY A 66 -1.59 -16.46 8.78
C GLY A 66 -2.24 -17.78 8.38
N HIS A 67 -2.81 -18.46 9.37
CA HIS A 67 -3.68 -19.60 9.16
C HIS A 67 -4.98 -19.41 9.92
N VAL A 68 -6.08 -19.90 9.36
CA VAL A 68 -7.37 -19.86 10.06
C VAL A 68 -7.44 -21.03 11.03
N SER A 69 -7.76 -20.74 12.29
CA SER A 69 -7.89 -21.73 13.35
C SER A 69 -9.15 -21.46 14.17
N ASN A 70 -9.80 -22.54 14.63
CA ASN A 70 -10.89 -22.41 15.59
C ASN A 70 -10.26 -22.19 16.98
N VAL A 71 -10.49 -21.02 17.56
CA VAL A 71 -9.93 -20.60 18.84
C VAL A 71 -11.05 -20.57 19.87
N SER A 72 -10.78 -21.11 21.05
CA SER A 72 -11.61 -20.98 22.24
C SER A 72 -10.69 -20.62 23.40
N VAL A 73 -10.78 -19.38 23.89
CA VAL A 73 -9.98 -18.86 25.00
C VAL A 73 -10.92 -18.40 26.10
N SER A 74 -10.62 -18.83 27.32
CA SER A 74 -11.28 -18.39 28.55
C SER A 74 -10.25 -17.76 29.47
N ALA A 75 -10.57 -16.59 30.04
CA ALA A 75 -9.81 -15.96 31.11
C ALA A 75 -10.68 -15.90 32.37
N ASP A 76 -10.14 -16.32 33.51
CA ASP A 76 -10.86 -16.36 34.81
C ASP A 76 -12.21 -17.10 34.76
N GLY A 77 -12.28 -18.17 33.97
CA GLY A 77 -13.51 -18.96 33.78
C GLY A 77 -14.56 -18.32 32.87
N VAL A 78 -14.31 -17.11 32.35
CA VAL A 78 -15.17 -16.43 31.38
C VAL A 78 -14.65 -16.68 29.97
N LEU A 79 -15.52 -17.11 29.07
CA LEU A 79 -15.19 -17.27 27.66
C LEU A 79 -14.96 -15.88 27.04
N THR A 80 -13.72 -15.56 26.71
CA THR A 80 -13.33 -14.25 26.15
C THR A 80 -13.21 -14.26 24.63
N MET A 81 -12.96 -15.42 24.03
CA MET A 81 -12.83 -15.54 22.57
C MET A 81 -13.30 -16.93 22.10
N ARG A 82 -14.22 -17.00 21.13
CA ARG A 82 -14.64 -18.26 20.50
C ARG A 82 -14.99 -18.08 19.04
N GLY A 83 -14.45 -18.92 18.16
CA GLY A 83 -14.76 -18.89 16.73
C GLY A 83 -13.54 -19.12 15.84
N ASN A 84 -13.70 -18.86 14.55
CA ASN A 84 -12.61 -18.96 13.58
C ASN A 84 -11.87 -17.63 13.46
N PHE A 85 -10.57 -17.66 13.73
CA PHE A 85 -9.71 -16.48 13.64
C PHE A 85 -8.50 -16.77 12.76
N LEU A 86 -8.05 -15.75 12.06
CA LEU A 86 -6.75 -15.78 11.40
C LEU A 86 -5.66 -15.55 12.45
N THR A 87 -4.80 -16.53 12.70
CA THR A 87 -3.65 -16.39 13.60
C THR A 87 -2.36 -16.43 12.80
N SER A 88 -1.43 -15.51 13.10
CA SER A 88 -0.12 -15.50 12.45
C SER A 88 0.66 -16.78 12.75
N THR A 89 1.38 -17.33 11.78
CA THR A 89 2.37 -18.41 12.04
C THR A 89 3.77 -17.87 12.36
N LEU A 90 3.96 -16.54 12.21
CA LEU A 90 5.22 -15.86 12.45
C LEU A 90 5.11 -14.94 13.68
N SER A 91 6.15 -14.90 14.49
CA SER A 91 6.32 -13.86 15.51
C SER A 91 6.52 -12.48 14.85
N PRO A 92 6.43 -11.37 15.59
CA PRO A 92 6.80 -10.04 15.09
C PRO A 92 8.23 -9.94 14.55
N SER A 93 9.14 -10.84 15.00
CA SER A 93 10.53 -10.93 14.52
C SER A 93 10.70 -11.82 13.28
N GLY A 94 9.62 -12.40 12.74
CA GLY A 94 9.66 -13.23 11.54
C GLY A 94 10.09 -14.69 11.76
N LEU A 95 10.18 -15.14 13.02
CA LEU A 95 10.45 -16.53 13.37
C LEU A 95 9.15 -17.32 13.45
N LEU A 96 9.18 -18.62 13.13
CA LEU A 96 8.07 -19.53 13.39
C LEU A 96 7.77 -19.53 14.90
N ALA A 97 6.62 -18.99 15.28
CA ALA A 97 6.17 -18.98 16.67
C ALA A 97 5.15 -20.09 16.90
N SER A 98 5.04 -20.52 18.17
CA SER A 98 4.03 -21.50 18.54
C SER A 98 2.63 -20.94 18.25
N ARG A 99 1.68 -21.84 17.92
CA ARG A 99 0.29 -21.44 17.66
C ARG A 99 -0.37 -20.76 18.87
N GLU A 100 0.12 -21.02 20.08
CA GLU A 100 -0.40 -20.41 21.31
C GLU A 100 0.10 -18.98 21.53
N ASP A 101 1.39 -18.73 21.26
CA ASP A 101 2.00 -17.40 21.40
C ASP A 101 1.40 -16.35 20.45
N ASN A 102 0.83 -16.82 19.34
CA ASN A 102 0.26 -15.97 18.28
C ASN A 102 -1.27 -15.84 18.32
N LYS A 103 -1.97 -16.43 19.31
CA LYS A 103 -3.42 -16.19 19.53
C LYS A 103 -3.73 -14.71 19.81
N LYS A 104 -2.74 -13.93 20.27
CA LYS A 104 -2.85 -12.46 20.45
C LYS A 104 -2.89 -11.64 19.16
N TYR A 105 -2.56 -12.25 18.03
CA TYR A 105 -2.67 -11.68 16.69
C TYR A 105 -3.82 -12.32 15.90
N ALA A 106 -4.84 -12.79 16.63
CA ALA A 106 -6.06 -13.32 16.05
C ALA A 106 -6.86 -12.18 15.41
N HIS A 107 -7.01 -12.20 14.10
CA HIS A 107 -7.87 -11.26 13.37
C HIS A 107 -9.19 -11.92 13.01
N THR A 108 -10.26 -11.18 13.21
CA THR A 108 -11.59 -11.49 12.70
C THR A 108 -11.70 -11.16 11.21
N ALA A 109 -12.71 -11.72 10.53
CA ALA A 109 -13.00 -11.37 9.14
C ALA A 109 -13.32 -9.86 8.99
N LEU A 110 -14.04 -9.27 9.96
CA LEU A 110 -14.40 -7.86 9.94
C LEU A 110 -13.15 -6.96 9.99
N GLU A 111 -12.19 -7.26 10.87
CA GLU A 111 -10.93 -6.51 10.96
C GLU A 111 -10.13 -6.58 9.66
N ILE A 112 -10.11 -7.75 9.00
CA ILE A 112 -9.46 -7.93 7.70
C ILE A 112 -10.16 -7.12 6.61
N ASP A 113 -11.49 -7.08 6.60
CA ASP A 113 -12.27 -6.28 5.65
C ASP A 113 -12.03 -4.78 5.86
N GLU A 114 -12.05 -4.29 7.10
CA GLU A 114 -11.70 -2.91 7.42
C GLU A 114 -10.27 -2.56 7.00
N TRP A 115 -9.32 -3.46 7.24
CA TRP A 115 -7.94 -3.28 6.81
C TRP A 115 -7.85 -3.18 5.30
N ARG A 116 -8.55 -4.06 4.55
CA ARG A 116 -8.60 -4.02 3.09
C ARG A 116 -9.12 -2.67 2.60
N ASP A 117 -10.18 -2.16 3.23
CA ASP A 117 -10.80 -0.90 2.82
C ASP A 117 -9.89 0.29 3.14
N LYS A 118 -9.19 0.27 4.28
CA LYS A 118 -8.11 1.24 4.60
C LYS A 118 -6.99 1.20 3.55
N VAL A 119 -6.57 0.02 3.10
CA VAL A 119 -5.55 -0.11 2.03
C VAL A 119 -6.06 0.48 0.71
N ARG A 120 -7.32 0.20 0.35
CA ARG A 120 -7.95 0.73 -0.87
C ARG A 120 -8.07 2.25 -0.83
N ASP A 121 -8.53 2.84 0.27
CA ASP A 121 -8.62 4.29 0.44
C ASP A 121 -7.27 4.98 0.21
N GLN A 122 -6.20 4.47 0.85
CA GLN A 122 -4.87 5.07 0.68
C GLN A 122 -4.31 4.91 -0.74
N ARG A 123 -4.62 3.81 -1.44
CA ARG A 123 -4.27 3.65 -2.85
C ARG A 123 -5.07 4.58 -3.74
N GLY A 124 -6.37 4.75 -3.48
CA GLY A 124 -7.25 5.68 -4.17
C GLY A 124 -6.68 7.08 -4.16
N ARG A 125 -6.30 7.60 -2.98
CA ARG A 125 -5.66 8.93 -2.85
C ARG A 125 -4.41 9.12 -3.71
N ILE A 126 -3.61 8.08 -3.90
CA ILE A 126 -2.42 8.14 -4.76
C ILE A 126 -2.85 8.17 -6.24
N MET A 127 -3.86 7.38 -6.61
CA MET A 127 -4.41 7.36 -7.96
C MET A 127 -5.10 8.67 -8.32
N ASP A 128 -5.87 9.28 -7.41
CA ASP A 128 -6.53 10.57 -7.63
C ASP A 128 -5.52 11.67 -7.99
N VAL A 129 -4.38 11.71 -7.27
CA VAL A 129 -3.29 12.64 -7.58
C VAL A 129 -2.66 12.33 -8.95
N TRP A 130 -2.45 11.05 -9.26
CA TRP A 130 -1.93 10.65 -10.57
C TRP A 130 -2.88 11.07 -11.71
N GLU A 131 -4.19 10.84 -11.57
CA GLU A 131 -5.20 11.26 -12.54
C GLU A 131 -5.21 12.78 -12.72
N ALA A 132 -5.14 13.55 -11.63
CA ALA A 132 -5.07 15.00 -11.67
C ALA A 132 -3.84 15.51 -12.46
N ILE A 133 -2.67 14.90 -12.26
CA ILE A 133 -1.44 15.23 -12.99
C ILE A 133 -1.63 14.92 -14.49
N VAL A 134 -2.13 13.71 -14.82
CA VAL A 134 -2.33 13.28 -16.20
C VAL A 134 -3.31 14.21 -16.93
N MET A 135 -4.42 14.58 -16.30
CA MET A 135 -5.39 15.51 -16.88
C MET A 135 -4.78 16.88 -17.14
N ARG A 136 -4.04 17.45 -16.17
CA ARG A 136 -3.35 18.74 -16.36
C ARG A 136 -2.35 18.70 -17.52
N ASP A 137 -1.59 17.62 -17.65
CA ASP A 137 -0.62 17.47 -18.73
C ASP A 137 -1.30 17.35 -20.10
N GLN A 138 -2.45 16.66 -20.18
CA GLN A 138 -3.25 16.57 -21.40
C GLN A 138 -3.83 17.93 -21.81
N ASP A 139 -4.35 18.69 -20.85
CA ASP A 139 -4.91 20.02 -21.11
C ASP A 139 -3.83 21.00 -21.57
N ALA A 140 -2.65 20.97 -20.94
CA ALA A 140 -1.50 21.77 -21.36
C ALA A 140 -1.08 21.48 -22.81
N ARG A 141 -1.06 20.20 -23.21
CA ARG A 141 -0.74 19.80 -24.59
C ARG A 141 -1.77 20.32 -25.60
N ARG A 142 -3.07 20.14 -25.31
CA ARG A 142 -4.15 20.65 -26.19
C ARG A 142 -4.07 22.17 -26.38
N GLN A 143 -3.74 22.92 -25.34
CA GLN A 143 -3.59 24.38 -25.43
C GLN A 143 -2.39 24.80 -26.30
N LEU A 144 -1.30 24.04 -26.31
CA LEU A 144 -0.13 24.31 -27.16
C LEU A 144 -0.43 24.04 -28.63
N GLU A 145 -1.17 22.96 -28.92
CA GLU A 145 -1.61 22.60 -30.28
C GLU A 145 -2.53 23.67 -30.87
N ASN A 146 -3.51 24.15 -30.07
CA ASN A 146 -4.46 25.19 -30.49
C ASN A 146 -3.83 26.59 -30.66
N ARG A 147 -2.66 26.85 -30.07
CA ARG A 147 -1.92 28.12 -30.23
C ARG A 147 -0.95 28.11 -31.41
N SER A 148 -0.68 26.92 -31.95
CA SER A 148 0.24 26.70 -33.06
C SER A 148 -0.51 26.51 -34.39
N SER A 149 -1.84 26.58 -34.37
CA SER A 149 -2.77 26.56 -35.50
C SER A 149 -3.34 27.95 -35.73
#